data_AF-A0A378TPG1-F1
#
_entry.id   AF-A0A378TPG1-F1
#
_cell.length_a   1.000
_cell.length_b   1.000
_cell.length_c   1.000
_cell.angle_alpha   90.00
_cell.angle_beta   90.00
_cell.angle_gamma   90.00
#
_symmetry.space_group_name_H-M   'P 1'
#
loop_
_entity.id
_entity.type
_entity.pdbx_description
1 polymer ?
#
loop_
_entity_poly.entity_id
_entity_poly.type
_entity_poly.pdbx_seq_one_letter_code
_entity_poly.pdbx_strand_id
1 'polypeptide(L)' 'MVKGSSVPEDAVVLSADEAAQLSDRVFQVRCAAEDVATAVDEGADGEELRHLCDALVRAAKAADGWR' A
#
# COMPACT_ATOMS: atom_id res chain seq x y z
N MET A 1 4.82 11.43 24.45
CA MET A 1 4.25 10.36 25.32
C MET A 1 2.96 10.89 25.93
N VAL A 2 1.81 10.37 25.50
CA VAL A 2 0.51 10.74 26.09
C VAL A 2 0.46 10.12 27.49
N LYS A 3 0.44 10.94 28.54
CA LYS A 3 0.35 10.47 29.93
C LYS A 3 -0.94 9.64 30.10
N GLY A 4 -0.80 8.38 30.49
CA GLY A 4 -1.90 7.52 30.93
C GLY A 4 -2.46 6.51 29.92
N SER A 5 -1.94 6.45 28.68
CA SER A 5 -2.35 5.38 27.75
C SER A 5 -1.48 4.14 27.96
N SER A 6 -2.11 3.02 28.31
CA SER A 6 -1.49 1.69 28.29
C SER A 6 -1.30 1.25 26.84
N VAL A 7 -0.33 1.86 26.15
CA VAL A 7 0.07 1.45 24.81
C VAL A 7 0.82 0.12 24.92
N PRO A 8 0.42 -0.94 24.19
CA PRO A 8 1.14 -2.21 24.16
C PRO A 8 2.62 -2.03 23.80
N GLU A 9 3.51 -2.87 24.34
CA GLU A 9 4.96 -2.80 24.08
C GLU A 9 5.31 -3.01 22.60
N ASP A 10 4.45 -3.71 21.86
CA ASP A 10 4.57 -4.03 20.44
C ASP A 10 3.80 -3.06 19.53
N ALA A 11 3.22 -2.00 20.09
CA ALA A 11 2.46 -1.04 19.30
C ALA A 11 3.38 -0.13 18.47
N VAL A 12 2.94 0.15 17.25
CA VAL A 12 3.54 1.18 16.39
C VAL A 12 2.78 2.49 16.62
N VAL A 13 3.50 3.54 17.00
CA VAL A 13 2.92 4.88 17.22
C VAL A 13 3.33 5.79 16.06
N LEU A 14 2.34 6.21 15.27
CA LEU A 14 2.51 7.14 14.16
C LEU A 14 1.90 8.50 14.53
N SER A 15 2.50 9.58 14.04
CA SER A 15 1.82 10.87 13.95
C SER A 15 0.62 10.80 13.00
N ALA A 16 -0.28 11.79 13.07
CA ALA A 16 -1.40 11.87 12.15
C ALA A 16 -0.93 11.95 10.68
N ASP A 17 0.13 12.71 10.41
CA ASP A 17 0.72 12.84 9.07
C ASP A 17 1.35 11.53 8.57
N GLU A 18 2.04 10.78 9.44
CA GLU A 18 2.60 9.47 9.09
C GLU A 18 1.48 8.44 8.82
N ALA A 19 0.41 8.45 9.61
CA ALA A 19 -0.74 7.59 9.41
C ALA A 19 -1.47 7.90 8.08
N ALA A 20 -1.65 9.19 7.74
CA ALA A 20 -2.22 9.60 6.47
C ALA A 20 -1.36 9.14 5.29
N GLN A 21 -0.04 9.38 5.34
CA GLN A 21 0.89 8.94 4.30
C GLN A 21 0.95 7.41 4.15
N LEU A 22 0.84 6.66 5.25
CA LEU A 22 0.73 5.20 5.18
C LEU A 22 -0.58 4.78 4.51
N SER A 23 -1.71 5.39 4.90
CA SER A 23 -3.02 5.11 4.30
C SER A 23 -3.02 5.37 2.80
N ASP A 24 -2.45 6.50 2.35
CA ASP A 24 -2.35 6.84 0.93
C ASP A 24 -1.53 5.80 0.16
N ARG A 25 -0.37 5.39 0.70
CA ARG A 25 0.46 4.36 0.05
C ARG A 25 -0.24 3.01 -0.02
N VAL A 26 -0.96 2.60 1.02
CA VAL A 26 -1.75 1.35 1.01
C VAL A 26 -2.90 1.44 0.00
N PHE A 27 -3.54 2.61 -0.11
CA PHE A 27 -4.57 2.85 -1.13
C PHE A 27 -4.00 2.65 -2.55
N GLN A 28 -2.81 3.20 -2.82
CA GLN A 28 -2.14 3.01 -4.12
C GLN A 28 -1.86 1.53 -4.44
N VAL A 29 -1.45 0.73 -3.44
CA VAL A 29 -1.26 -0.71 -3.62
C VAL A 29 -2.57 -1.39 -4.02
N ARG A 30 -3.67 -1.06 -3.34
CA ARG A 30 -4.98 -1.62 -3.66
C ARG A 30 -5.40 -1.28 -5.08
N CYS A 31 -5.31 -0.01 -5.48
CA CYS A 31 -5.67 0.41 -6.84
C CYS A 31 -4.85 -0.30 -7.90
N ALA A 32 -3.52 -0.39 -7.73
CA ALA A 32 -2.68 -1.12 -8.67
C ALA A 32 -3.02 -2.62 -8.76
N ALA A 33 -3.51 -3.22 -7.66
CA ALA A 33 -3.98 -4.61 -7.69
C ALA A 33 -5.35 -4.75 -8.36
N GLU A 34 -6.26 -3.80 -8.13
CA GLU A 34 -7.56 -3.71 -8.80
C GLU A 34 -7.37 -3.55 -10.32
N ASP A 35 -6.44 -2.72 -10.77
CA ASP A 35 -6.10 -2.55 -12.18
C ASP A 35 -5.63 -3.87 -12.82
N VAL A 36 -4.79 -4.65 -12.13
CA VAL A 36 -4.38 -5.99 -12.59
C VAL A 36 -5.60 -6.91 -12.72
N ALA A 37 -6.50 -6.91 -11.75
CA ALA A 37 -7.70 -7.74 -11.79
C ALA A 37 -8.61 -7.37 -12.98
N THR A 38 -8.84 -6.07 -13.19
CA THR A 38 -9.60 -5.58 -14.35
C THR A 38 -8.94 -5.97 -15.67
N ALA A 39 -7.63 -5.81 -15.80
CA ALA A 39 -6.91 -6.20 -17.01
C ALA A 39 -7.01 -7.71 -17.30
N VAL A 40 -6.97 -8.55 -16.26
CA VAL A 40 -7.21 -10.00 -16.41
C VAL A 40 -8.63 -10.28 -16.88
N ASP A 41 -9.63 -9.63 -16.28
CA ASP A 41 -11.04 -9.81 -16.65
C ASP A 41 -11.33 -9.34 -18.08
N GLU A 42 -10.60 -8.34 -18.57
CA GLU A 42 -10.71 -7.81 -19.93
C GLU A 42 -9.86 -8.59 -20.96
N GLY A 43 -9.04 -9.54 -20.51
CA GLY A 43 -8.18 -10.35 -21.39
C GLY A 43 -6.99 -9.58 -21.96
N ALA A 44 -6.44 -8.64 -21.19
CA ALA A 44 -5.23 -7.90 -21.53
C ALA A 44 -4.07 -8.83 -21.87
N ASP A 45 -3.17 -8.35 -22.74
CA ASP A 45 -2.02 -9.13 -23.16
C ASP A 45 -0.93 -9.21 -22.07
N GLY A 46 0.07 -10.06 -22.32
CA GLY A 46 1.15 -10.29 -21.37
C GLY A 46 2.05 -9.08 -21.12
N GLU A 47 2.16 -8.15 -22.08
CA GLU A 47 2.96 -6.93 -21.92
C GLU A 47 2.26 -5.94 -20.99
N GLU A 48 0.95 -5.74 -21.20
CA GLU A 48 0.12 -4.90 -20.34
C GLU A 48 0.06 -5.45 -18.90
N LEU A 49 -0.20 -6.76 -18.74
CA LEU A 49 -0.19 -7.40 -17.43
C LEU A 49 1.17 -7.26 -16.74
N ARG A 50 2.28 -7.36 -17.48
CA ARG A 50 3.62 -7.15 -16.91
C ARG A 50 3.81 -5.72 -16.43
N HIS A 51 3.33 -4.74 -17.20
CA HIS A 51 3.40 -3.33 -16.81
C HIS A 51 2.63 -3.05 -15.52
N LEU A 52 1.41 -3.58 -15.40
CA LEU A 52 0.56 -3.43 -14.22
C LEU A 52 1.15 -4.14 -13.00
N CYS A 53 1.68 -5.36 -13.17
CA CYS A 53 2.41 -6.05 -12.11
C CYS A 53 3.60 -5.23 -11.60
N ASP A 54 4.33 -4.56 -12.50
CA ASP A 54 5.45 -3.71 -12.11
C ASP A 54 5.00 -2.46 -11.35
N ALA A 55 3.87 -1.87 -11.74
CA ALA A 55 3.26 -0.76 -11.02
C ALA A 55 2.86 -1.19 -9.60
N LEU A 56 2.21 -2.34 -9.47
CA LEU A 56 1.82 -2.93 -8.19
C LEU A 56 3.05 -3.19 -7.28
N VAL A 57 4.10 -3.81 -7.81
CA VAL A 57 5.33 -4.06 -7.03
C VAL A 57 6.00 -2.75 -6.61
N ARG A 58 6.00 -1.72 -7.45
CA ARG A 58 6.50 -0.39 -7.08
C ARG A 58 5.67 0.23 -5.96
N ALA A 59 4.34 0.18 -6.04
CA ALA A 59 3.46 0.68 -5.00
C ALA A 59 3.68 -0.06 -3.66
N ALA A 60 3.82 -1.39 -3.71
CA ALA A 60 4.06 -2.21 -2.52
C ALA A 60 5.37 -1.84 -1.83
N LYS A 61 6.46 -1.68 -2.61
CA LYS A 61 7.76 -1.23 -2.08
C LYS A 61 7.69 0.18 -1.49
N ALA A 62 6.93 1.08 -2.11
CA ALA A 62 6.73 2.42 -1.56
C ALA A 62 5.99 2.37 -0.23
N ALA A 63 4.96 1.50 -0.12
CA ALA A 63 4.24 1.29 1.13
C ALA A 63 5.14 0.71 2.22
N ASP A 64 5.98 -0.29 1.94
CA ASP A 64 6.81 -1.00 2.91
C ASP A 64 7.76 -0.13 3.78
N GLY A 65 8.15 1.05 3.30
CA GLY A 65 9.05 1.97 3.99
C GLY A 65 8.42 2.73 5.17
N TRP A 66 7.46 2.14 5.88
CA TRP A 66 6.90 2.68 7.13
C TRP A 66 7.57 2.12 8.39
N ARG A 67 8.42 1.09 8.22
CA ARG A 67 9.23 0.46 9.27
C ARG A 67 10.59 1.15 9.35
#